data_AF-A0ABD5MHA3-F1
#
_entry.id   AF-A0ABD5MHA3-F1
#
_cell.length_a   1.000
_cell.length_b   1.000
_cell.length_c   1.000
_cell.angle_alpha   90.00
_cell.angle_beta   90.00
_cell.angle_gamma   90.00
#
_symmetry.space_group_name_H-M   'P 1'
#
loop_
_entity.id
_entity.type
_entity.pdbx_description
1 polymer ?
#
loop_
_entity_poly.entity_id
_entity_poly.type
_entity_poly.pdbx_seq_one_letter_code
_entity_poly.pdbx_strand_id
1 'polypeptide(L)'
;MSVSNRVPDPLKGPLGAASLGVMILGLVVGYIFTMLGITLYLGLNGIEGISNLEALTVTATGVACIVAGYIGWKGFMGFAY
;
A
#
# COMPACT_ATOMS: atom_id res chain seq x y z
N MET A 1 12.61 -22.40 -2.62
CA MET A 1 13.59 -21.96 -1.61
C MET A 1 13.10 -20.64 -1.02
N SER A 2 12.81 -20.58 0.28
CA SER A 2 12.36 -19.34 0.94
C SER A 2 13.48 -18.29 0.88
N VAL A 3 13.14 -17.04 0.56
CA VAL A 3 14.08 -15.89 0.54
C VAL A 3 14.72 -15.72 1.93
N SER A 4 14.04 -16.14 3.00
CA SER A 4 14.54 -16.20 4.37
C SER A 4 15.84 -16.99 4.53
N ASN A 5 16.06 -18.05 3.73
CA ASN A 5 17.28 -18.87 3.82
C ASN A 5 18.53 -18.21 3.20
N ARG A 6 18.37 -17.06 2.53
CA ARG A 6 19.49 -16.31 1.94
C ARG A 6 19.92 -15.12 2.78
N VAL A 7 19.18 -14.79 3.84
CA VAL A 7 19.43 -13.61 4.67
C VAL A 7 19.97 -14.05 6.04
N PRO A 8 21.10 -13.49 6.51
CA PRO A 8 21.64 -13.78 7.84
C PRO A 8 20.59 -13.56 8.93
N ASP A 9 20.54 -14.45 9.93
CA ASP A 9 19.59 -14.39 11.05
C ASP A 9 19.47 -13.01 11.74
N PRO A 10 20.55 -12.22 11.97
CA PRO A 10 20.41 -10.90 12.58
C PRO A 10 19.67 -9.86 11.71
N LEU A 11 19.59 -10.06 10.39
CA LEU A 11 18.91 -9.15 9.47
C LEU A 11 17.43 -9.48 9.27
N LYS A 12 16.97 -10.67 9.68
CA LYS A 12 15.57 -11.09 9.55
C LYS A 12 14.62 -10.21 10.37
N GLY A 13 15.01 -9.87 11.60
CA GLY A 13 14.23 -8.98 12.48
C GLY A 13 14.01 -7.57 11.89
N PRO A 14 15.08 -6.84 11.52
CA PRO A 14 14.96 -5.53 10.86
C PRO A 14 14.20 -5.57 9.54
N LEU A 15 14.41 -6.59 8.69
CA LEU A 15 13.65 -6.73 7.44
C LEU A 15 12.16 -7.02 7.69
N GLY A 16 11.84 -7.81 8.71
CA GLY A 16 10.46 -8.04 9.15
C GLY A 16 9.81 -6.72 9.57
N ALA A 17 10.46 -5.95 10.44
CA ALA A 17 9.96 -4.65 10.90
C ALA A 17 9.78 -3.65 9.74
N ALA A 18 10.73 -3.58 8.81
CA ALA A 18 10.63 -2.73 7.62
C ALA A 18 9.45 -3.16 6.73
N SER A 19 9.28 -4.46 6.50
CA SER A 19 8.17 -5.01 5.70
C SER A 19 6.81 -4.74 6.34
N LEU A 20 6.72 -4.81 7.66
CA LEU A 20 5.54 -4.43 8.44
C LEU A 20 5.26 -2.92 8.35
N GLY A 21 6.30 -2.09 8.33
CA GLY A 21 6.17 -0.66 8.07
C GLY A 21 5.59 -0.36 6.68
N VAL A 22 6.13 -1.00 5.64
CA VAL A 22 5.62 -0.88 4.25
C VAL A 22 4.18 -1.35 4.15
N MET A 23 3.82 -2.43 4.86
CA MET A 23 2.46 -2.93 4.93
C MET A 23 1.49 -1.89 5.50
N ILE A 24 1.79 -1.37 6.70
CA ILE A 24 0.92 -0.40 7.37
C ILE A 24 0.81 0.87 6.53
N LEU A 25 1.93 1.43 6.06
CA LEU A 25 1.91 2.65 5.25
C LEU A 25 1.16 2.45 3.93
N GLY A 26 1.40 1.34 3.23
CA GLY A 26 0.72 1.02 1.98
C GLY A 26 -0.79 0.91 2.15
N LEU A 27 -1.26 0.27 3.23
CA LEU A 27 -2.69 0.15 3.52
C LEU A 27 -3.32 1.48 3.96
N VAL A 28 -2.66 2.26 4.83
CA VAL A 28 -3.19 3.53 5.32
C VAL A 28 -3.25 4.57 4.19
N VAL A 29 -2.13 4.79 3.49
CA VAL A 29 -2.05 5.74 2.39
C VAL A 29 -2.94 5.28 1.24
N GLY A 30 -2.94 3.99 0.95
CA GLY A 30 -3.79 3.40 -0.08
C GLY A 30 -5.28 3.57 0.21
N TYR A 31 -5.73 3.33 1.45
CA TYR A 31 -7.11 3.57 1.87
C TYR A 31 -7.50 5.04 1.69
N ILE A 32 -6.66 5.98 2.14
CA ILE A 32 -6.92 7.41 2.01
C ILE A 32 -7.11 7.77 0.54
N PHE A 33 -6.14 7.45 -0.33
CA PHE A 33 -6.24 7.81 -1.75
C PHE A 33 -7.39 7.10 -2.47
N THR A 34 -7.68 5.85 -2.13
CA THR A 34 -8.81 5.12 -2.74
C THR A 34 -10.13 5.78 -2.38
N MET A 35 -10.34 6.10 -1.09
CA MET A 35 -11.58 6.76 -0.65
C MET A 35 -11.69 8.18 -1.20
N LEU A 36 -10.58 8.93 -1.24
CA LEU A 36 -10.54 10.28 -1.79
C LEU A 36 -10.84 10.24 -3.30
N GLY A 37 -10.22 9.34 -4.05
CA GLY A 37 -10.48 9.14 -5.48
C GLY A 37 -11.93 8.73 -5.78
N ILE A 38 -12.52 7.84 -5.00
CA ILE A 38 -13.94 7.46 -5.13
C ILE A 38 -14.85 8.67 -4.86
N THR A 39 -14.55 9.44 -3.81
CA THR A 39 -15.33 10.63 -3.44
C THR A 39 -15.28 11.67 -4.58
N LEU A 40 -14.10 11.90 -5.16
CA LEU A 40 -13.88 12.76 -6.32
C LEU A 40 -14.65 12.27 -7.55
N TYR A 41 -14.61 10.97 -7.84
CA TYR A 41 -15.27 10.38 -9.00
C TYR A 41 -16.80 10.49 -8.91
N LEU A 42 -17.34 10.37 -7.70
CA LEU A 42 -18.78 10.48 -7.44
C LEU A 42 -19.25 11.92 -7.19
N GLY A 43 -18.33 12.90 -7.20
CA GLY A 43 -18.65 14.32 -6.97
C GLY A 43 -19.16 14.63 -5.56
N LEU A 44 -18.86 13.77 -4.57
CA LEU A 44 -19.39 13.89 -3.19
C LEU A 44 -18.69 14.97 -2.35
N ASN A 45 -17.62 15.55 -2.89
CA ASN A 45 -16.74 16.52 -2.23
C ASN A 45 -17.05 17.99 -2.55
N GLY A 46 -17.99 18.27 -3.47
CA GLY A 46 -18.38 19.64 -3.84
C GLY A 46 -17.30 20.46 -4.56
N ILE A 47 -16.23 19.82 -5.06
CA ILE A 47 -15.19 20.47 -5.87
C ILE A 47 -15.55 20.28 -7.35
N GLU A 48 -15.78 21.38 -8.04
CA GLU A 48 -16.05 21.40 -9.48
C GLU A 48 -14.73 21.54 -10.28
N GLY A 49 -14.69 20.96 -11.47
CA GLY A 49 -13.56 21.09 -12.39
C GLY A 49 -12.53 19.95 -12.37
N ILE A 50 -12.70 18.94 -11.51
CA ILE A 50 -11.90 17.71 -11.56
C ILE A 50 -12.50 16.75 -12.58
N SER A 51 -11.67 16.30 -13.51
CA SER A 51 -12.06 15.32 -14.53
C SER A 51 -12.20 13.93 -13.92
N ASN A 52 -13.15 13.14 -14.46
CA ASN A 52 -13.30 11.72 -14.11
C ASN A 52 -12.00 10.93 -14.30
N LEU A 53 -11.16 11.33 -15.27
CA LEU A 53 -9.85 10.72 -15.51
C LEU A 53 -8.89 11.01 -14.34
N GLU A 54 -8.90 12.22 -13.79
CA GLU A 54 -8.05 12.60 -12.65
C GLU A 54 -8.50 11.90 -11.36
N ALA A 55 -9.82 11.79 -11.14
CA ALA A 55 -10.34 11.02 -10.01
C ALA A 55 -9.98 9.52 -10.12
N LEU A 56 -10.01 8.97 -11.34
CA LEU A 56 -9.64 7.58 -11.59
C LEU A 56 -8.14 7.33 -11.37
N THR A 57 -7.25 8.27 -11.74
CA THR A 57 -5.80 8.13 -11.49
C THR A 57 -5.48 8.17 -10.00
N VAL A 58 -6.16 9.02 -9.22
CA VAL A 58 -6.02 9.05 -7.75
C VAL A 58 -6.47 7.72 -7.14
N THR A 59 -7.63 7.21 -7.59
CA THR A 59 -8.14 5.91 -7.14
C THR A 59 -7.17 4.77 -7.47
N ALA A 60 -6.66 4.74 -8.71
CA ALA A 60 -5.69 3.74 -9.16
C ALA A 60 -4.38 3.79 -8.35
N THR A 61 -3.93 4.99 -7.99
CA THR A 61 -2.75 5.18 -7.13
C THR A 61 -3.00 4.63 -5.73
N GLY A 62 -4.19 4.86 -5.16
CA GLY A 62 -4.60 4.26 -3.89
C GLY A 62 -4.58 2.73 -3.92
N VAL A 63 -5.13 2.14 -4.98
CA VAL A 63 -5.10 0.68 -5.20
C VAL A 63 -3.65 0.18 -5.32
N ALA A 64 -2.79 0.87 -6.06
CA ALA A 64 -1.38 0.51 -6.18
C ALA A 64 -0.65 0.53 -4.82
N CYS A 65 -0.95 1.51 -3.95
CA CYS A 65 -0.43 1.55 -2.58
C CYS A 65 -0.92 0.38 -1.73
N ILE A 66 -2.19 -0.03 -1.87
CA ILE A 66 -2.72 -1.23 -1.19
C ILE A 66 -1.97 -2.48 -1.65
N VAL A 67 -1.73 -2.63 -2.96
CA VAL A 67 -0.95 -3.74 -3.51
C VAL A 67 0.47 -3.75 -2.94
N ALA A 68 1.13 -2.60 -2.86
CA ALA A 68 2.44 -2.49 -2.21
C ALA A 68 2.38 -2.89 -0.73
N GLY A 69 1.33 -2.49 -0.01
CA GLY A 69 1.09 -2.91 1.37
C GLY A 69 0.91 -4.42 1.51
N TYR A 70 0.19 -5.06 0.59
CA TYR A 70 0.04 -6.52 0.53
C TYR A 70 1.37 -7.24 0.27
N ILE A 71 2.24 -6.68 -0.59
CA ILE A 71 3.60 -7.20 -0.77
C ILE A 71 4.41 -7.05 0.52
N GLY A 72 4.26 -5.94 1.25
CA GLY A 72 4.83 -5.74 2.59
C GLY A 72 4.39 -6.83 3.58
N TRP A 73 3.10 -7.18 3.59
CA TRP A 73 2.57 -8.31 4.38
C TRP A 73 3.26 -9.63 4.01
N LYS A 74 3.38 -9.93 2.71
CA LYS A 74 4.06 -11.14 2.23
C LYS A 74 5.54 -11.16 2.62
N GLY A 75 6.21 -10.01 2.61
CA GLY A 75 7.58 -9.85 3.11
C GLY A 75 7.68 -10.13 4.60
N PHE A 76 6.80 -9.53 5.41
CA PHE A 76 6.75 -9.76 6.85
C PHE A 76 6.56 -11.24 7.20
N MET A 77 5.59 -11.91 6.57
CA MET A 77 5.35 -13.34 6.75
C MET A 77 6.52 -14.23 6.29
N GLY A 78 7.40 -13.73 5.42
CA GLY A 78 8.57 -14.47 4.95
C GLY A 78 9.83 -14.25 5.78
N PHE A 79 9.91 -13.17 6.56
CA PHE A 79 11.08 -12.83 7.38
C PHE A 79 10.85 -13.00 8.88
N ALA A 80 9.61 -12.80 9.35
CA ALA A 80 9.25 -12.91 10.76
C ALA A 80 8.71 -14.29 11.16
N TYR A 81 8.19 -15.05 10.20
CA TYR A 81 7.71 -16.43 10.33
C TYR A 81 8.49 -17.35 9.38
#